data_AF-A0A8H3GCN2-F1
#
_entry.id   AF-A0A8H3GCN2-F1
#
_cell.length_a   1.000
_cell.length_b   1.000
_cell.length_c   1.000
_cell.angle_alpha   90.00
_cell.angle_beta   90.00
_cell.angle_gamma   90.00
#
_symmetry.space_group_name_H-M   'P 1'
#
loop_
_entity.id
_entity.type
_entity.pdbx_description
1 polymer ?
#
loop_
_entity_poly.entity_id
_entity_poly.type
_entity_poly.pdbx_seq_one_letter_code
_entity_poly.pdbx_strand_id
1 'polypeptide(L)'
;MFSTTQRVMFLWAALLFVLPGALSAPTRRTECTNPTIRREWSTLPQSKRDAFHKAVKCLQDKPSILESNGVSKTLYDDYSYVHFTINQTIHKVAAFYPWHRYYLLIRERDLSDCGYTDGIPYWDWTRDAGSVSNFKNSQIFDPDTGFGGTGYPEGDNSTASCVENGPYAGLHVNFPEPHCLRRSFNLTSELPGNWTSSVVKEIMDYPDYVRFWNNSERIPHDNIHRAVGGDLRRQYSPNEPLFFVHHAQIDRMWTLWQGRNKTRLSDYGGNAIQNTTVNTASLDDTMKYMGLAEDRSVESLMDTLSNGLCYKYDDDE
;
A
#
# COMPACT_ATOMS: atom_id res chain seq x y z
N MET A 1 -1.46 -26.60 -92.81
CA MET A 1 -1.97 -27.35 -91.65
C MET A 1 -1.87 -26.43 -90.44
N PHE A 2 -3.01 -26.21 -89.78
CA PHE A 2 -3.18 -25.30 -88.65
C PHE A 2 -2.33 -25.72 -87.44
N SER A 3 -1.72 -24.76 -86.74
CA SER A 3 -1.47 -24.91 -85.30
C SER A 3 -1.47 -23.55 -84.62
N THR A 4 -2.44 -23.41 -83.73
CA THR A 4 -2.90 -22.24 -83.02
C THR A 4 -1.98 -21.90 -81.85
N THR A 5 -1.61 -20.64 -81.68
CA THR A 5 -0.88 -20.11 -80.52
C THR A 5 -1.82 -19.98 -79.32
N GLN A 6 -1.58 -20.75 -78.26
CA GLN A 6 -2.35 -20.70 -77.02
C GLN A 6 -1.63 -19.77 -76.02
N ARG A 7 -2.24 -18.61 -75.73
CA ARG A 7 -1.83 -17.71 -74.64
C ARG A 7 -2.25 -18.34 -73.30
N VAL A 8 -1.29 -18.56 -72.41
CA VAL A 8 -1.55 -18.97 -71.02
C VAL A 8 -1.69 -17.70 -70.18
N MET A 9 -2.89 -17.44 -69.65
CA MET A 9 -3.14 -16.46 -68.61
C MET A 9 -2.78 -17.07 -67.24
N PHE A 10 -1.92 -16.39 -66.48
CA PHE A 10 -1.69 -16.73 -65.07
C PHE A 10 -2.78 -16.07 -64.20
N LEU A 11 -3.64 -16.89 -63.60
CA LEU A 11 -4.55 -16.49 -62.52
C LEU A 11 -3.81 -16.65 -61.19
N TRP A 12 -3.56 -15.53 -60.50
CA TRP A 12 -3.10 -15.53 -59.11
C TRP A 12 -4.30 -15.79 -58.19
N ALA A 13 -4.35 -16.96 -57.56
CA ALA A 13 -5.27 -17.21 -56.46
C ALA A 13 -4.67 -16.68 -55.16
N ALA A 14 -5.21 -15.58 -54.64
CA ALA A 14 -4.89 -15.09 -53.30
C ALA A 14 -5.56 -16.00 -52.26
N LEU A 15 -4.77 -16.83 -51.56
CA LEU A 15 -5.23 -17.54 -50.37
C LEU A 15 -5.32 -16.56 -49.19
N LEU A 16 -6.54 -16.19 -48.83
CA LEU A 16 -6.85 -15.54 -47.55
C LEU A 16 -6.72 -16.59 -46.44
N PHE A 17 -5.61 -16.56 -45.70
CA PHE A 17 -5.49 -17.28 -44.43
C PHE A 17 -6.32 -16.54 -43.38
N VAL A 18 -7.52 -17.06 -43.09
CA VAL A 18 -8.25 -16.69 -41.88
C VAL A 18 -7.59 -17.42 -40.71
N LEU A 19 -6.75 -16.72 -39.96
CA LEU A 19 -6.28 -17.22 -38.66
C LEU A 19 -7.51 -17.38 -37.74
N PRO A 20 -7.72 -18.54 -37.10
CA PRO A 20 -8.72 -18.65 -36.06
C PRO A 20 -8.30 -17.70 -34.94
N GLY A 21 -9.09 -16.66 -34.69
CA GLY A 21 -8.93 -15.85 -33.50
C GLY A 21 -9.00 -16.78 -32.29
N ALA A 22 -7.92 -16.87 -31.53
CA ALA A 22 -7.94 -17.53 -30.24
C ALA A 22 -8.96 -16.78 -29.38
N LEU A 23 -10.15 -17.35 -29.26
CA LEU A 23 -11.11 -16.97 -28.23
C LEU A 23 -10.44 -17.32 -26.90
N SER A 24 -9.81 -16.33 -26.28
CA SER A 24 -9.38 -16.43 -24.88
C SER A 24 -10.61 -16.82 -24.07
N ALA A 25 -10.61 -18.05 -23.54
CA ALA A 25 -11.62 -18.47 -22.60
C ALA A 25 -11.62 -17.45 -21.44
N PRO A 26 -12.80 -17.02 -20.95
CA PRO A 26 -12.85 -16.15 -19.80
C PRO A 26 -12.11 -16.85 -18.66
N THR A 27 -10.98 -16.28 -18.23
CA THR A 27 -10.30 -16.70 -17.02
C THR A 27 -11.32 -16.65 -15.90
N ARG A 28 -11.72 -17.83 -15.38
CA ARG A 28 -12.59 -17.91 -14.21
C ARG A 28 -11.96 -17.02 -13.14
N ARG A 29 -12.65 -15.95 -12.76
CA ARG A 29 -12.33 -15.21 -11.53
C ARG A 29 -12.30 -16.26 -10.42
N THR A 30 -11.12 -16.52 -9.87
CA THR A 30 -10.99 -17.34 -8.67
C THR A 30 -11.64 -16.53 -7.56
N GLU A 31 -12.90 -16.83 -7.26
CA GLU A 31 -13.63 -16.16 -6.19
C GLU A 31 -13.01 -16.55 -4.85
N CYS A 32 -12.70 -15.56 -4.02
CA CYS A 32 -12.21 -15.76 -2.68
C CYS A 32 -13.26 -16.45 -1.80
N THR A 33 -12.98 -17.68 -1.34
CA THR A 33 -13.91 -18.46 -0.51
C THR A 33 -13.62 -18.36 0.99
N ASN A 34 -12.38 -18.04 1.38
CA ASN A 34 -11.97 -17.95 2.78
C ASN A 34 -11.05 -16.73 2.98
N PRO A 35 -11.63 -15.52 3.06
CA PRO A 35 -10.84 -14.30 3.18
C PRO A 35 -10.08 -14.25 4.50
N THR A 36 -8.82 -13.84 4.43
CA THR A 36 -8.07 -13.38 5.61
C THR A 36 -8.76 -12.17 6.21
N ILE A 37 -8.91 -12.12 7.53
CA ILE A 37 -9.52 -10.97 8.22
C ILE A 37 -8.43 -10.09 8.81
N ARG A 38 -8.32 -8.86 8.30
CA ARG A 38 -7.50 -7.79 8.91
C ARG A 38 -8.29 -7.15 10.04
N ARG A 39 -7.64 -6.93 11.18
CA ARG A 39 -8.28 -6.52 12.43
C ARG A 39 -7.66 -5.26 13.01
N GLU A 40 -8.43 -4.52 13.77
CA GLU A 40 -7.94 -3.34 14.46
C GLU A 40 -6.91 -3.75 15.54
N TRP A 41 -5.77 -3.05 15.61
CA TRP A 41 -4.64 -3.39 16.49
C TRP A 41 -5.04 -3.60 17.96
N SER A 42 -5.83 -2.69 18.53
CA SER A 42 -6.27 -2.75 19.94
C SER A 42 -7.14 -3.96 20.26
N THR A 43 -7.75 -4.59 19.25
CA THR A 43 -8.54 -5.83 19.42
C THR A 43 -7.70 -7.11 19.40
N LEU A 44 -6.45 -7.05 18.93
CA LEU A 44 -5.60 -8.24 18.85
C LEU A 44 -5.17 -8.72 20.24
N PRO A 45 -5.15 -10.05 20.51
CA PRO A 45 -4.48 -10.60 21.68
C PRO A 45 -2.99 -10.28 21.68
N GLN A 46 -2.39 -10.10 22.86
CA GLN A 46 -0.96 -9.77 22.99
C GLN A 46 -0.06 -10.75 22.23
N SER A 47 -0.36 -12.06 22.27
CA SER A 47 0.42 -13.08 21.54
C SER A 47 0.47 -12.85 20.03
N LYS A 48 -0.58 -12.26 19.45
CA LYS A 48 -0.63 -11.91 18.03
C LYS A 48 0.16 -10.64 17.74
N ARG A 49 0.15 -9.66 18.65
CA ARG A 49 0.99 -8.45 18.57
C ARG A 49 2.47 -8.81 18.64
N ASP A 50 2.85 -9.66 19.59
CA ASP A 50 4.21 -10.16 19.75
C ASP A 50 4.67 -10.92 18.50
N ALA A 51 3.81 -11.78 17.93
CA ALA A 51 4.09 -12.51 16.70
C ALA A 51 4.30 -11.57 15.51
N PHE A 52 3.49 -10.51 15.39
CA PHE A 52 3.65 -9.49 14.36
C PHE A 52 5.02 -8.80 14.48
N HIS A 53 5.37 -8.29 15.67
CA HIS A 53 6.66 -7.64 15.92
C HIS A 53 7.85 -8.57 15.64
N LYS A 54 7.74 -9.84 16.03
CA LYS A 54 8.76 -10.85 15.75
C LYS A 54 8.93 -11.06 14.25
N ALA A 55 7.84 -11.17 13.49
CA ALA A 55 7.91 -11.35 12.05
C ALA A 55 8.48 -10.13 11.33
N VAL A 56 8.12 -8.91 11.76
CA VAL A 56 8.71 -7.67 11.23
C VAL A 56 10.24 -7.66 11.40
N LYS A 57 10.74 -8.03 12.58
CA LYS A 57 12.19 -8.12 12.85
C LYS A 57 12.89 -9.19 12.01
N CYS A 58 12.25 -10.34 11.81
CA CYS A 58 12.77 -11.41 10.97
C CYS A 58 13.08 -10.95 9.52
N LEU A 59 12.36 -9.94 9.01
CA LEU A 59 12.66 -9.38 7.68
C LEU A 59 14.01 -8.66 7.61
N GLN A 60 14.59 -8.24 8.75
CA GLN A 60 15.95 -7.68 8.80
C GLN A 60 17.03 -8.76 8.60
N ASP A 61 16.70 -10.02 8.92
CA ASP A 61 17.63 -11.15 8.78
C ASP A 61 17.58 -11.76 7.37
N LYS A 62 16.58 -11.40 6.57
CA LYS A 62 16.45 -11.85 5.18
C LYS A 62 17.27 -10.96 4.26
N PRO A 63 18.08 -11.53 3.33
CA PRO A 63 18.82 -10.73 2.36
C PRO A 63 17.85 -9.99 1.44
N SER A 64 18.28 -8.82 0.95
CA SER A 64 17.56 -8.08 -0.10
C SER A 64 17.36 -8.95 -1.33
N ILE A 65 16.19 -8.84 -1.96
CA ILE A 65 15.85 -9.51 -3.22
C ILE A 65 15.97 -8.57 -4.43
N LEU A 66 16.35 -7.31 -4.20
CA LEU A 66 16.40 -6.29 -5.24
C LEU A 66 17.79 -6.16 -5.85
N GLU A 67 17.83 -5.90 -7.16
CA GLU A 67 19.04 -5.45 -7.87
C GLU A 67 19.31 -3.96 -7.58
N SER A 68 19.66 -3.65 -6.33
CA SER A 68 19.85 -2.27 -5.84
C SER A 68 21.32 -1.80 -5.84
N ASN A 69 22.24 -2.56 -6.44
CA ASN A 69 23.69 -2.34 -6.37
C ASN A 69 24.23 -2.24 -4.92
N GLY A 70 23.62 -2.97 -3.99
CA GLY A 70 24.02 -3.02 -2.58
C GLY A 70 23.51 -1.87 -1.72
N VAL A 71 22.66 -1.00 -2.26
CA VAL A 71 22.00 0.08 -1.51
C VAL A 71 20.98 -0.49 -0.52
N SER A 72 20.13 -1.40 -1.00
CA SER A 72 19.28 -2.23 -0.13
C SER A 72 20.03 -3.48 0.29
N LYS A 73 20.03 -3.79 1.59
CA LYS A 73 20.80 -4.92 2.14
C LYS A 73 19.92 -6.07 2.60
N THR A 74 18.74 -5.74 3.11
CA THR A 74 17.80 -6.71 3.69
C THR A 74 16.46 -6.62 3.00
N LEU A 75 15.65 -7.67 3.11
CA LEU A 75 14.26 -7.61 2.64
C LEU A 75 13.47 -6.52 3.37
N TYR A 76 13.83 -6.18 4.61
CA TYR A 76 13.26 -5.03 5.30
C TYR A 76 13.56 -3.71 4.58
N ASP A 77 14.80 -3.50 4.14
CA ASP A 77 15.23 -2.27 3.45
C ASP A 77 14.59 -2.13 2.05
N ASP A 78 14.27 -3.25 1.39
CA ASP A 78 13.71 -3.29 0.03
C ASP A 78 12.41 -2.47 -0.08
N TYR A 79 11.56 -2.56 0.94
CA TYR A 79 10.31 -1.81 1.03
C TYR A 79 10.58 -0.30 0.93
N SER A 80 11.45 0.21 1.81
CA SER A 80 11.81 1.63 1.83
C SER A 80 12.49 2.08 0.55
N TYR A 81 13.34 1.23 -0.03
CA TYR A 81 14.03 1.51 -1.29
C TYR A 81 13.05 1.68 -2.47
N VAL A 82 12.11 0.75 -2.64
CA VAL A 82 11.12 0.83 -3.71
C VAL A 82 10.22 2.05 -3.52
N HIS A 83 9.65 2.21 -2.32
CA HIS A 83 8.74 3.31 -2.01
C HIS A 83 9.39 4.69 -2.20
N PHE A 84 10.68 4.81 -1.87
CA PHE A 84 11.46 6.01 -2.13
C PHE A 84 11.67 6.24 -3.63
N THR A 85 12.12 5.22 -4.35
CA THR A 85 12.54 5.36 -5.76
C THR A 85 11.39 5.73 -6.68
N ILE A 86 10.20 5.13 -6.50
CA ILE A 86 9.04 5.38 -7.36
C ILE A 86 8.00 6.31 -6.71
N ASN A 87 8.40 7.10 -5.72
CA ASN A 87 7.51 7.96 -4.94
C ASN A 87 6.56 8.83 -5.80
N GLN A 88 7.06 9.38 -6.92
CA GLN A 88 6.32 10.27 -7.82
C GLN A 88 5.23 9.59 -8.66
N THR A 89 5.23 8.26 -8.72
CA THR A 89 4.22 7.47 -9.45
C THR A 89 3.31 6.68 -8.52
N ILE A 90 3.43 6.89 -7.21
CA ILE A 90 2.61 6.18 -6.19
C ILE A 90 1.98 7.13 -5.15
N HIS A 91 2.37 8.41 -5.09
CA HIS A 91 1.76 9.44 -4.23
C HIS A 91 1.26 10.64 -5.02
N LYS A 92 0.14 11.22 -4.59
CA LYS A 92 -0.53 12.33 -5.29
C LYS A 92 -0.84 11.97 -6.75
N VAL A 93 -1.10 10.68 -7.01
CA VAL A 93 -1.52 10.10 -8.29
C VAL A 93 -2.64 9.09 -8.09
N ALA A 94 -3.38 8.81 -9.16
CA ALA A 94 -4.47 7.84 -9.16
C ALA A 94 -4.05 6.46 -8.64
N ALA A 95 -2.81 6.03 -8.90
CA ALA A 95 -2.31 4.71 -8.49
C ALA A 95 -2.11 4.54 -6.97
N PHE A 96 -2.26 5.60 -6.16
CA PHE A 96 -2.02 5.58 -4.72
C PHE A 96 -2.65 4.37 -4.01
N TYR A 97 -3.96 4.20 -4.13
CA TYR A 97 -4.67 3.11 -3.47
C TYR A 97 -4.33 1.72 -3.98
N PRO A 98 -4.46 1.41 -5.28
CA PRO A 98 -4.16 0.06 -5.77
C PRO A 98 -2.68 -0.30 -5.54
N TRP A 99 -1.74 0.66 -5.69
CA TRP A 99 -0.33 0.39 -5.45
C TRP A 99 -0.06 -0.01 -3.99
N HIS A 100 -0.54 0.79 -3.03
CA HIS A 100 -0.35 0.53 -1.60
C HIS A 100 -1.11 -0.71 -1.11
N ARG A 101 -2.27 -1.04 -1.70
CA ARG A 101 -3.00 -2.28 -1.43
C ARG A 101 -2.14 -3.52 -1.72
N TYR A 102 -1.54 -3.60 -2.90
CA TYR A 102 -0.67 -4.75 -3.20
C TYR A 102 0.62 -4.71 -2.40
N TYR A 103 1.14 -3.52 -2.10
CA TYR A 103 2.28 -3.36 -1.22
C TYR A 103 2.07 -3.97 0.19
N LEU A 104 0.85 -3.84 0.74
CA LEU A 104 0.46 -4.53 1.98
C LEU A 104 0.43 -6.05 1.81
N LEU A 105 -0.08 -6.56 0.68
CA LEU A 105 -0.18 -7.99 0.42
C LEU A 105 1.20 -8.64 0.22
N ILE A 106 2.13 -7.94 -0.42
CA ILE A 106 3.54 -8.35 -0.51
C ILE A 106 4.11 -8.47 0.91
N ARG A 107 3.85 -7.46 1.77
CA ARG A 107 4.30 -7.49 3.17
C ARG A 107 3.67 -8.64 3.96
N GLU A 108 2.38 -8.91 3.78
CA GLU A 108 1.70 -10.06 4.41
C GLU A 108 2.33 -11.39 4.01
N ARG A 109 2.63 -11.58 2.72
CA ARG A 109 3.36 -12.77 2.25
C ARG A 109 4.70 -12.92 2.96
N ASP A 110 5.49 -11.86 3.01
CA ASP A 110 6.83 -11.91 3.60
C ASP A 110 6.80 -12.10 5.13
N LEU A 111 5.79 -11.52 5.81
CA LEU A 111 5.53 -11.75 7.23
C LEU A 111 5.09 -13.19 7.51
N SER A 112 4.31 -13.79 6.61
CA SER A 112 3.92 -15.20 6.68
C SER A 112 5.14 -16.12 6.62
N ASP A 113 6.10 -15.84 5.73
CA ASP A 113 7.38 -16.56 5.69
C ASP A 113 8.24 -16.36 6.94
N CYS A 114 7.93 -15.35 7.77
CA CYS A 114 8.52 -15.11 9.08
C CYS A 114 7.63 -15.61 10.24
N GLY A 115 6.58 -16.37 9.93
CA GLY A 115 5.71 -17.06 10.90
C GLY A 115 4.50 -16.26 11.38
N TYR A 116 4.19 -15.11 10.79
CA TYR A 116 2.95 -14.36 11.07
C TYR A 116 1.93 -14.56 9.96
N THR A 117 0.93 -15.41 10.20
CA THR A 117 -0.04 -15.84 9.18
C THR A 117 -1.39 -15.13 9.26
N ASP A 118 -1.57 -14.22 10.22
CA ASP A 118 -2.76 -13.36 10.25
C ASP A 118 -2.61 -12.21 9.24
N GLY A 119 -3.73 -11.55 8.89
CA GLY A 119 -3.67 -10.32 8.09
C GLY A 119 -2.97 -9.20 8.85
N ILE A 120 -2.31 -8.29 8.13
CA ILE A 120 -1.73 -7.08 8.71
C ILE A 120 -2.84 -6.33 9.46
N PRO A 121 -2.64 -6.02 10.75
CA PRO A 121 -3.62 -5.24 11.49
C PRO A 121 -3.69 -3.81 10.96
N TYR A 122 -4.80 -3.13 11.24
CA TYR A 122 -4.92 -1.70 10.94
C TYR A 122 -4.96 -0.87 12.23
N TRP A 123 -4.53 0.38 12.14
CA TRP A 123 -4.58 1.36 13.23
C TRP A 123 -5.69 2.36 12.94
N ASP A 124 -6.80 2.25 13.68
CA ASP A 124 -7.89 3.22 13.58
C ASP A 124 -7.55 4.50 14.35
N TRP A 125 -6.84 5.43 13.68
CA TRP A 125 -6.46 6.72 14.27
C TRP A 125 -7.62 7.54 14.80
N THR A 126 -8.85 7.28 14.31
CA THR A 126 -10.02 8.07 14.72
C THR A 126 -10.32 7.93 16.20
N ARG A 127 -9.87 6.82 16.82
CA ARG A 127 -9.94 6.53 18.26
C ARG A 127 -9.04 7.45 19.09
N ASP A 128 -7.95 7.94 18.49
CA ASP A 128 -6.90 8.74 19.13
C ASP A 128 -6.90 10.21 18.62
N ALA A 129 -7.97 10.62 17.96
CA ALA A 129 -8.10 11.94 17.34
C ALA A 129 -8.46 13.06 18.34
N GLY A 130 -8.53 14.28 17.84
CA GLY A 130 -9.13 15.42 18.52
C GLY A 130 -8.24 16.17 19.51
N SER A 131 -7.19 15.55 20.08
CA SER A 131 -6.21 16.29 20.89
C SER A 131 -4.81 15.69 20.82
N VAL A 132 -3.80 16.52 21.07
CA VAL A 132 -2.39 16.10 21.15
C VAL A 132 -2.20 15.03 22.24
N SER A 133 -2.91 15.17 23.36
CA SER A 133 -2.83 14.22 24.47
C SER A 133 -3.38 12.85 24.07
N ASN A 134 -4.52 12.80 23.39
CA ASN A 134 -5.11 11.53 22.92
C ASN A 134 -4.13 10.80 21.99
N PHE A 135 -3.56 11.52 21.02
CA PHE A 135 -2.59 10.94 20.10
C PHE A 135 -1.36 10.40 20.84
N LYS A 136 -0.73 11.21 21.70
CA LYS A 136 0.50 10.80 22.42
C LYS A 136 0.26 9.62 23.37
N ASN A 137 -0.97 9.46 23.89
CA ASN A 137 -1.35 8.38 24.80
C ASN A 137 -2.05 7.21 24.09
N SER A 138 -2.08 7.19 22.75
CA SER A 138 -2.63 6.07 22.00
C SER A 138 -1.93 4.76 22.38
N GLN A 139 -2.71 3.67 22.48
CA GLN A 139 -2.16 2.33 22.70
C GLN A 139 -1.14 1.94 21.61
N ILE A 140 -1.25 2.50 20.40
CA ILE A 140 -0.29 2.20 19.33
C ILE A 140 1.13 2.61 19.71
N PHE A 141 1.31 3.59 20.62
CA PHE A 141 2.60 4.08 21.08
C PHE A 141 3.01 3.52 22.46
N ASP A 142 2.19 2.65 23.04
CA ASP A 142 2.53 1.94 24.26
C ASP A 142 3.75 1.02 24.02
N PRO A 143 4.77 1.02 24.91
CA PRO A 143 5.96 0.20 24.73
C PRO A 143 5.69 -1.32 24.77
N ASP A 144 4.73 -1.77 25.56
CA ASP A 144 4.52 -3.20 25.79
C ASP A 144 3.47 -3.79 24.85
N THR A 145 2.46 -2.99 24.52
CA THR A 145 1.27 -3.44 23.78
C THR A 145 1.12 -2.79 22.40
N GLY A 146 2.05 -1.91 22.03
CA GLY A 146 2.11 -1.17 20.77
C GLY A 146 3.51 -1.15 20.15
N PHE A 147 3.87 -0.04 19.52
CA PHE A 147 5.06 0.13 18.69
C PHE A 147 6.16 0.96 19.37
N GLY A 148 5.97 1.33 20.64
CA GLY A 148 6.83 2.26 21.37
C GLY A 148 6.53 3.74 21.05
N GLY A 149 7.07 4.61 21.88
CA GLY A 149 6.80 6.06 21.86
C GLY A 149 7.64 6.84 20.85
N THR A 150 7.75 8.14 21.09
CA THR A 150 8.62 9.07 20.34
C THR A 150 10.10 8.78 20.59
N GLY A 151 10.97 9.34 19.75
CA GLY A 151 12.41 9.27 19.95
C GLY A 151 12.90 10.11 21.14
N TYR A 152 14.04 9.71 21.72
CA TYR A 152 14.66 10.39 22.87
C TYR A 152 16.10 10.86 22.57
N PRO A 153 16.50 12.09 22.97
CA PRO A 153 15.64 13.16 23.48
C PRO A 153 14.60 13.58 22.44
N GLU A 154 13.41 14.01 22.89
CA GLU A 154 12.34 14.42 21.96
C GLU A 154 12.80 15.65 21.16
N GLY A 155 12.93 15.47 19.85
CA GLY A 155 13.29 16.51 18.90
C GLY A 155 12.10 16.97 18.05
N ASP A 156 12.38 17.74 17.02
CA ASP A 156 11.44 18.14 15.97
C ASP A 156 11.67 17.36 14.66
N ASN A 157 11.01 17.77 13.57
CA ASN A 157 11.14 17.11 12.26
C ASN A 157 12.56 17.09 11.69
N SER A 158 13.41 18.03 12.10
CA SER A 158 14.81 18.14 11.67
C SER A 158 15.77 17.41 12.62
N THR A 159 15.31 17.10 13.83
CA THR A 159 16.10 16.54 14.93
C THR A 159 15.48 15.27 15.52
N ALA A 160 14.73 14.51 14.71
CA ALA A 160 14.13 13.26 15.16
C ALA A 160 15.19 12.30 15.71
N SER A 161 14.91 11.73 16.87
CA SER A 161 15.85 10.91 17.64
C SER A 161 15.46 9.44 17.60
N CYS A 162 16.38 8.57 18.04
CA CYS A 162 16.15 7.13 18.08
C CYS A 162 14.96 6.78 18.99
N VAL A 163 14.15 5.81 18.57
CA VAL A 163 13.18 5.15 19.44
C VAL A 163 13.94 4.31 20.47
N GLU A 164 13.71 4.57 21.76
CA GLU A 164 14.44 3.93 22.87
C GLU A 164 13.59 2.95 23.69
N ASN A 165 12.30 2.79 23.38
CA ASN A 165 11.41 1.87 24.09
C ASN A 165 10.54 1.04 23.15
N GLY A 166 9.92 0.01 23.72
CA GLY A 166 9.05 -0.92 23.03
C GLY A 166 9.76 -1.85 22.06
N PRO A 167 9.01 -2.54 21.18
CA PRO A 167 9.54 -3.64 20.39
C PRO A 167 10.62 -3.20 19.40
N TYR A 168 10.66 -1.93 19.00
CA TYR A 168 11.63 -1.42 18.01
C TYR A 168 12.73 -0.56 18.62
N ALA A 169 12.88 -0.57 19.95
CA ALA A 169 14.08 -0.03 20.59
C ALA A 169 15.33 -0.70 20.01
N GLY A 170 16.28 0.11 19.54
CA GLY A 170 17.52 -0.38 18.92
C GLY A 170 17.36 -0.94 17.49
N LEU A 171 16.19 -0.80 16.86
CA LEU A 171 16.03 -1.12 15.44
C LEU A 171 16.97 -0.24 14.60
N HIS A 172 17.80 -0.86 13.76
CA HIS A 172 18.65 -0.16 12.79
C HIS A 172 18.24 -0.49 11.37
N VAL A 173 18.16 0.52 10.52
CA VAL A 173 17.84 0.43 9.09
C VAL A 173 19.06 0.81 8.26
N ASN A 174 19.18 0.32 7.02
CA ASN A 174 20.35 0.61 6.17
C ASN A 174 20.10 1.70 5.13
N PHE A 175 18.83 1.96 4.80
CA PHE A 175 18.41 2.87 3.74
C PHE A 175 17.75 4.14 4.32
N PRO A 176 17.94 5.34 3.74
CA PRO A 176 18.86 5.68 2.63
C PRO A 176 20.33 5.65 3.05
N GLU A 177 20.57 5.68 4.35
CA GLU A 177 21.86 5.55 5.00
C GLU A 177 21.66 4.81 6.33
N PRO A 178 22.69 4.17 6.91
CA PRO A 178 22.53 3.48 8.19
C PRO A 178 22.15 4.42 9.34
N HIS A 179 21.02 4.14 10.02
CA HIS A 179 20.60 4.85 11.23
C HIS A 179 19.69 3.98 12.10
N CYS A 180 19.50 4.37 13.37
CA CYS A 180 18.44 3.83 14.21
C CYS A 180 17.06 4.27 13.69
N LEU A 181 15.99 3.54 13.99
CA LEU A 181 14.61 4.00 13.76
C LEU A 181 14.38 5.32 14.50
N ARG A 182 13.93 6.35 13.79
CA ARG A 182 13.69 7.69 14.36
C ARG A 182 12.22 8.06 14.39
N ARG A 183 11.77 8.67 15.50
CA ARG A 183 10.45 9.31 15.64
C ARG A 183 10.56 10.69 16.28
N SER A 184 9.61 11.56 15.96
CA SER A 184 9.45 12.87 16.61
C SER A 184 8.01 13.31 16.44
N PHE A 185 7.24 13.20 17.52
CA PHE A 185 5.83 13.58 17.49
C PHE A 185 5.67 15.06 17.17
N ASN A 186 5.27 15.37 15.94
CA ASN A 186 5.21 16.71 15.40
C ASN A 186 3.75 17.17 15.29
N LEU A 187 3.20 17.53 16.45
CA LEU A 187 1.78 17.84 16.64
C LEU A 187 1.58 19.32 16.99
N THR A 188 0.77 20.01 16.20
CA THR A 188 0.11 21.27 16.62
C THR A 188 -1.24 20.96 17.23
N SER A 189 -1.84 21.86 18.01
CA SER A 189 -3.16 21.66 18.66
C SER A 189 -4.24 21.20 17.67
N GLU A 190 -4.25 21.78 16.47
CA GLU A 190 -5.24 21.51 15.43
C GLU A 190 -4.97 20.23 14.63
N LEU A 191 -3.75 19.69 14.67
CA LEU A 191 -3.35 18.61 13.77
C LEU A 191 -4.23 17.36 13.96
N PRO A 192 -4.55 16.93 15.20
CA PRO A 192 -5.46 15.81 15.45
C PRO A 192 -6.91 15.99 15.02
N GLY A 193 -7.31 17.20 14.59
CA GLY A 193 -8.61 17.43 13.97
C GLY A 193 -8.75 16.77 12.58
N ASN A 194 -7.63 16.47 11.90
CA ASN A 194 -7.61 15.99 10.51
C ASN A 194 -7.94 14.50 10.34
N TRP A 195 -8.13 13.75 11.41
CA TRP A 195 -8.48 12.31 11.33
C TRP A 195 -9.56 11.93 12.33
N THR A 196 -10.44 12.86 12.70
CA THR A 196 -11.63 12.55 13.50
C THR A 196 -12.61 11.69 12.69
N SER A 197 -13.48 10.94 13.38
CA SER A 197 -14.53 10.15 12.71
C SER A 197 -15.45 11.03 11.84
N SER A 198 -15.65 12.30 12.21
CA SER A 198 -16.42 13.26 11.39
C SER A 198 -15.72 13.58 10.06
N VAL A 199 -14.41 13.82 10.10
CA VAL A 199 -13.61 14.08 8.89
C VAL A 199 -13.57 12.84 8.00
N VAL A 200 -13.35 11.66 8.59
CA VAL A 200 -13.39 10.40 7.83
C VAL A 200 -14.76 10.20 7.19
N LYS A 201 -15.86 10.45 7.92
CA LYS A 201 -17.22 10.33 7.37
C LYS A 201 -17.43 11.25 6.17
N GLU A 202 -17.02 12.51 6.26
CA GLU A 202 -17.11 13.48 5.16
C GLU A 202 -16.36 12.97 3.90
N ILE A 203 -15.14 12.46 4.09
CA ILE A 203 -14.35 11.89 3.00
C ILE A 203 -15.05 10.68 2.37
N MET A 204 -15.62 9.80 3.19
CA MET A 204 -16.32 8.60 2.72
C MET A 204 -17.60 8.90 1.91
N ASP A 205 -18.12 10.12 2.02
CA ASP A 205 -19.33 10.58 1.32
C ASP A 205 -19.01 11.18 -0.07
N TYR A 206 -17.73 11.32 -0.46
CA TYR A 206 -17.39 11.71 -1.83
C TYR A 206 -17.93 10.68 -2.85
N PRO A 207 -18.56 11.15 -3.95
CA PRO A 207 -19.26 10.27 -4.87
C PRO A 207 -18.32 9.51 -5.81
N ASP A 208 -17.17 10.11 -6.12
CA ASP A 208 -16.20 9.65 -7.12
C ASP A 208 -14.81 9.39 -6.53
N TYR A 209 -14.05 8.51 -7.19
CA TYR A 209 -12.71 8.11 -6.78
C TYR A 209 -11.74 9.28 -6.63
N VAL A 210 -11.72 10.21 -7.59
CA VAL A 210 -10.73 11.31 -7.63
C VAL A 210 -10.87 12.21 -6.40
N ARG A 211 -12.10 12.54 -5.99
CA ARG A 211 -12.33 13.34 -4.77
C ARG A 211 -12.08 12.54 -3.50
N PHE A 212 -12.53 11.29 -3.45
CA PHE A 212 -12.27 10.41 -2.32
C PHE A 212 -10.77 10.27 -2.07
N TRP A 213 -10.01 9.91 -3.11
CA TRP A 213 -8.57 9.73 -3.07
C TRP A 213 -7.82 11.00 -2.70
N ASN A 214 -8.06 12.12 -3.39
CA ASN A 214 -7.33 13.35 -3.08
C ASN A 214 -7.52 13.81 -1.63
N ASN A 215 -8.72 13.67 -1.07
CA ASN A 215 -9.00 14.13 0.30
C ASN A 215 -8.50 13.13 1.35
N SER A 216 -8.67 11.83 1.13
CA SER A 216 -8.11 10.81 2.05
C SER A 216 -6.57 10.83 2.07
N GLU A 217 -5.91 11.00 0.92
CA GLU A 217 -4.45 11.04 0.87
C GLU A 217 -3.91 12.33 1.52
N ARG A 218 -4.53 13.49 1.27
CA ARG A 218 -4.03 14.79 1.77
C ARG A 218 -4.39 15.08 3.23
N ILE A 219 -5.51 14.52 3.72
CA ILE A 219 -6.03 14.88 5.04
C ILE A 219 -5.57 13.82 6.07
N PRO A 220 -6.21 12.66 6.25
CA PRO A 220 -5.75 11.72 7.27
C PRO A 220 -4.37 11.10 6.96
N HIS A 221 -4.11 10.67 5.71
CA HIS A 221 -2.85 10.01 5.37
C HIS A 221 -1.62 10.90 5.61
N ASP A 222 -1.54 12.06 4.95
CA ASP A 222 -0.39 12.97 5.10
C ASP A 222 -0.24 13.48 6.53
N ASN A 223 -1.34 13.78 7.23
CA ASN A 223 -1.27 14.33 8.58
C ASN A 223 -0.87 13.29 9.63
N ILE A 224 -1.18 12.00 9.47
CA ILE A 224 -0.65 10.95 10.35
C ILE A 224 0.85 10.74 10.12
N HIS A 225 1.29 10.66 8.85
CA HIS A 225 2.72 10.63 8.53
C HIS A 225 3.47 11.81 9.19
N ARG A 226 2.89 13.02 9.11
CA ARG A 226 3.42 14.23 9.74
C ARG A 226 3.37 14.18 11.28
N ALA A 227 2.32 13.60 11.86
CA ALA A 227 2.10 13.57 13.30
C ALA A 227 3.10 12.67 14.02
N VAL A 228 3.40 11.48 13.47
CA VAL A 228 4.43 10.58 14.02
C VAL A 228 5.84 11.12 13.77
N GLY A 229 6.06 11.76 12.63
CA GLY A 229 7.35 12.37 12.27
C GLY A 229 8.46 11.33 12.06
N GLY A 230 9.72 11.77 12.23
CA GLY A 230 10.89 10.92 12.02
C GLY A 230 10.91 10.22 10.67
N ASP A 231 11.21 8.93 10.65
CA ASP A 231 11.31 8.14 9.41
C ASP A 231 9.96 8.03 8.71
N LEU A 232 8.85 7.91 9.46
CA LEU A 232 7.50 7.79 8.88
C LEU A 232 7.09 9.01 8.06
N ARG A 233 7.68 10.19 8.30
CA ARG A 233 7.40 11.40 7.50
C ARG A 233 8.18 11.46 6.18
N ARG A 234 9.22 10.64 6.01
CA ARG A 234 10.15 10.72 4.88
C ARG A 234 9.66 9.86 3.71
N GLN A 235 10.31 10.00 2.54
CA GLN A 235 9.98 9.16 1.38
C GLN A 235 10.36 7.69 1.57
N TYR A 236 11.23 7.39 2.54
CA TYR A 236 11.55 6.04 3.02
C TYR A 236 10.70 5.66 4.25
N SER A 237 9.48 6.18 4.35
CA SER A 237 8.56 5.93 5.45
C SER A 237 8.29 4.46 5.80
N PRO A 238 8.43 3.47 4.89
CA PRO A 238 8.35 2.05 5.27
C PRO A 238 9.45 1.56 6.22
N ASN A 239 10.49 2.37 6.49
CA ASN A 239 11.45 2.10 7.56
C ASN A 239 10.77 2.02 8.93
N GLU A 240 9.67 2.77 9.11
CA GLU A 240 8.83 2.72 10.29
C GLU A 240 7.83 1.55 10.18
N PRO A 241 7.84 0.57 11.09
CA PRO A 241 6.87 -0.52 11.09
C PRO A 241 5.40 -0.07 11.15
N LEU A 242 5.10 1.06 11.79
CA LEU A 242 3.75 1.67 11.79
C LEU A 242 3.25 2.03 10.39
N PHE A 243 4.12 2.17 9.37
CA PHE A 243 3.73 2.42 7.99
C PHE A 243 2.67 1.43 7.51
N PHE A 244 2.89 0.14 7.73
CA PHE A 244 2.02 -0.91 7.17
C PHE A 244 0.68 -0.98 7.89
N VAL A 245 0.67 -0.76 9.21
CA VAL A 245 -0.55 -0.71 10.01
C VAL A 245 -1.33 0.57 9.72
N HIS A 246 -0.63 1.67 9.41
CA HIS A 246 -1.23 2.90 8.94
C HIS A 246 -1.87 2.71 7.55
N HIS A 247 -1.12 2.21 6.58
CA HIS A 247 -1.63 1.99 5.23
C HIS A 247 -2.72 0.92 5.18
N ALA A 248 -2.77 -0.04 6.11
CA ALA A 248 -3.90 -0.96 6.24
C ALA A 248 -5.21 -0.25 6.61
N GLN A 249 -5.18 0.83 7.41
CA GLN A 249 -6.37 1.64 7.68
C GLN A 249 -6.73 2.53 6.48
N ILE A 250 -5.76 3.03 5.71
CA ILE A 250 -6.02 3.71 4.44
C ILE A 250 -6.72 2.76 3.46
N ASP A 251 -6.20 1.55 3.28
CA ASP A 251 -6.82 0.52 2.44
C ASP A 251 -8.20 0.10 2.94
N ARG A 252 -8.41 0.07 4.26
CA ARG A 252 -9.73 -0.15 4.88
C ARG A 252 -10.73 0.92 4.46
N MET A 253 -10.35 2.21 4.53
CA MET A 253 -11.22 3.30 4.08
C MET A 253 -11.64 3.12 2.62
N TRP A 254 -10.71 2.75 1.74
CA TRP A 254 -11.05 2.53 0.33
C TRP A 254 -11.94 1.30 0.12
N THR A 255 -11.66 0.19 0.80
CA THR A 255 -12.48 -1.03 0.77
C THR A 255 -13.92 -0.74 1.17
N LEU A 256 -14.12 -0.07 2.30
CA LEU A 256 -15.44 0.35 2.78
C LEU A 256 -16.12 1.33 1.83
N TRP A 257 -15.37 2.26 1.22
CA TRP A 257 -15.91 3.21 0.25
C TRP A 257 -16.39 2.50 -1.01
N GLN A 258 -15.64 1.51 -1.50
CA GLN A 258 -16.03 0.65 -2.62
C GLN A 258 -17.27 -0.19 -2.27
N GLY A 259 -17.33 -0.74 -1.06
CA GLY A 259 -18.46 -1.56 -0.58
C GLY A 259 -19.82 -0.84 -0.57
N ARG A 260 -19.84 0.50 -0.47
CA ARG A 260 -21.07 1.31 -0.51
C ARG A 260 -21.77 1.29 -1.87
N ASN A 261 -21.07 1.01 -2.96
CA ASN A 261 -21.66 0.91 -4.29
C ASN A 261 -20.80 0.05 -5.22
N LYS A 262 -21.37 -1.03 -5.77
CA LYS A 262 -20.67 -1.97 -6.67
C LYS A 262 -20.01 -1.31 -7.89
N THR A 263 -20.50 -0.18 -8.38
CA THR A 263 -19.87 0.54 -9.50
C THR A 263 -18.49 1.12 -9.14
N ARG A 264 -18.18 1.27 -7.84
CA ARG A 264 -16.91 1.82 -7.35
C ARG A 264 -15.73 0.86 -7.47
N LEU A 265 -15.97 -0.43 -7.72
CA LEU A 265 -14.91 -1.36 -8.10
C LEU A 265 -14.30 -1.03 -9.47
N SER A 266 -15.03 -0.27 -10.30
CA SER A 266 -14.54 0.25 -11.58
C SER A 266 -14.34 1.78 -11.59
N ASP A 267 -14.57 2.46 -10.46
CA ASP A 267 -14.37 3.91 -10.36
C ASP A 267 -12.88 4.18 -10.08
N TYR A 268 -12.18 4.59 -11.12
CA TYR A 268 -10.76 4.88 -11.10
C TYR A 268 -10.45 6.00 -12.10
N GLY A 269 -9.58 6.92 -11.71
CA GLY A 269 -9.17 8.04 -12.55
C GLY A 269 -8.29 9.01 -11.81
N GLY A 270 -7.81 10.01 -12.54
CA GLY A 270 -6.89 11.03 -12.05
C GLY A 270 -5.59 11.05 -12.84
N ASN A 271 -4.60 11.72 -12.28
CA ASN A 271 -3.29 11.86 -12.88
C ASN A 271 -2.42 10.62 -12.61
N ALA A 272 -1.71 10.14 -13.64
CA ALA A 272 -0.79 8.99 -13.51
C ALA A 272 0.60 9.38 -12.95
N ILE A 273 0.98 10.65 -13.04
CA ILE A 273 2.26 11.18 -12.55
C ILE A 273 1.98 12.33 -11.60
N GLN A 274 2.79 12.47 -10.55
CA GLN A 274 2.65 13.55 -9.59
C GLN A 274 2.80 14.94 -10.25
N ASN A 275 2.15 15.97 -9.68
CA ASN A 275 2.17 17.37 -10.14
C ASN A 275 1.56 17.63 -11.53
N THR A 276 0.78 16.71 -12.08
CA THR A 276 -0.10 16.96 -13.22
C THR A 276 -1.56 16.82 -12.82
N THR A 277 -2.44 17.55 -13.50
CA THR A 277 -3.90 17.48 -13.32
C THR A 277 -4.59 16.74 -14.47
N VAL A 278 -3.82 16.24 -15.44
CA VAL A 278 -4.36 15.57 -16.63
C VAL A 278 -4.86 14.19 -16.24
N ASN A 279 -6.17 13.97 -16.39
CA ASN A 279 -6.80 12.69 -16.13
C ASN A 279 -6.41 11.68 -17.22
N THR A 280 -5.40 10.86 -16.92
CA THR A 280 -4.75 9.93 -17.85
C THR A 280 -4.70 8.50 -17.33
N ALA A 281 -5.03 8.29 -16.06
CA ALA A 281 -4.96 6.98 -15.44
C ALA A 281 -6.07 6.05 -15.96
N SER A 282 -5.72 4.78 -16.16
CA SER A 282 -6.60 3.72 -16.65
C SER A 282 -6.53 2.48 -15.75
N LEU A 283 -7.61 1.70 -15.75
CA LEU A 283 -7.63 0.38 -15.09
C LEU A 283 -6.63 -0.60 -15.73
N ASP A 284 -6.25 -0.38 -16.98
CA ASP A 284 -5.27 -1.21 -17.70
C ASP A 284 -3.82 -0.83 -17.36
N ASP A 285 -3.59 0.27 -16.64
CA ASP A 285 -2.24 0.73 -16.30
C ASP A 285 -1.51 -0.34 -15.49
N THR A 286 -0.25 -0.58 -15.85
CA THR A 286 0.62 -1.53 -15.13
C THR A 286 1.37 -0.82 -14.02
N MET A 287 1.16 -1.26 -12.78
CA MET A 287 1.91 -0.80 -11.62
C MET A 287 3.20 -1.60 -11.45
N LYS A 288 4.28 -0.87 -11.16
CA LYS A 288 5.62 -1.41 -10.99
C LYS A 288 5.97 -1.57 -9.51
N TYR A 289 6.69 -2.64 -9.19
CA TYR A 289 7.19 -2.93 -7.84
C TYR A 289 8.72 -3.14 -7.80
N MET A 290 9.41 -2.78 -8.89
CA MET A 290 10.88 -2.77 -8.98
C MET A 290 11.56 -4.11 -8.62
N GLY A 291 10.88 -5.25 -8.79
CA GLY A 291 11.41 -6.57 -8.44
C GLY A 291 11.06 -7.04 -7.02
N LEU A 292 10.41 -6.21 -6.20
CA LEU A 292 9.89 -6.64 -4.88
C LEU A 292 8.75 -7.67 -5.03
N ALA A 293 7.99 -7.54 -6.11
CA ALA A 293 6.98 -8.49 -6.56
C ALA A 293 6.74 -8.34 -8.07
N GLU A 294 5.88 -9.21 -8.60
CA GLU A 294 5.39 -9.10 -9.97
C GLU A 294 4.60 -7.79 -10.20
N ASP A 295 4.68 -7.28 -11.42
CA ASP A 295 3.87 -6.14 -11.84
C ASP A 295 2.40 -6.54 -12.00
N ARG A 296 1.49 -5.63 -11.70
CA ARG A 296 0.04 -5.88 -11.68
C ARG A 296 -0.70 -4.76 -12.41
N SER A 297 -1.79 -5.08 -13.10
CA SER A 297 -2.70 -4.04 -13.62
C SER A 297 -3.50 -3.42 -12.47
N VAL A 298 -3.94 -2.17 -12.64
CA VAL A 298 -4.84 -1.51 -11.69
C VAL A 298 -6.11 -2.32 -11.49
N GLU A 299 -6.75 -2.78 -12.59
CA GLU A 299 -7.96 -3.60 -12.55
C GLU A 299 -7.82 -4.81 -11.63
N SER A 300 -6.65 -5.46 -11.64
CA SER A 300 -6.39 -6.67 -10.86
C SER A 300 -6.34 -6.45 -9.34
N LEU A 301 -6.36 -5.20 -8.88
CA LEU A 301 -6.26 -4.82 -7.46
C LEU A 301 -7.49 -4.07 -6.94
N MET A 302 -8.49 -3.82 -7.78
CA MET A 302 -9.65 -3.03 -7.38
C MET A 302 -10.56 -3.74 -6.38
N ASP A 303 -10.57 -5.07 -6.35
CA ASP A 303 -11.46 -5.88 -5.52
C ASP A 303 -10.65 -6.81 -4.61
N THR A 304 -10.88 -6.72 -3.29
CA THR A 304 -10.13 -7.47 -2.27
C THR A 304 -10.48 -8.97 -2.24
N LEU A 305 -11.47 -9.40 -3.01
CA LEU A 305 -11.99 -10.77 -3.04
C LEU A 305 -11.80 -11.47 -4.41
N SER A 306 -11.05 -10.87 -5.33
CA SER A 306 -10.82 -11.44 -6.65
C SER A 306 -9.39 -11.24 -7.15
N ASN A 307 -9.07 -11.85 -8.31
CA ASN A 307 -7.77 -11.73 -8.97
C ASN A 307 -6.56 -12.12 -8.09
N GLY A 308 -6.74 -13.06 -7.17
CA GLY A 308 -5.69 -13.52 -6.24
C GLY A 308 -5.63 -12.72 -4.95
N LEU A 309 -6.46 -11.68 -4.78
CA LEU A 309 -6.72 -11.06 -3.49
C LEU A 309 -7.82 -11.85 -2.77
N CYS A 310 -7.68 -12.02 -1.47
CA CYS A 310 -8.66 -12.73 -0.65
C CYS A 310 -8.61 -12.28 0.81
N TYR A 311 -9.09 -11.06 1.08
CA TYR A 311 -9.15 -10.52 2.44
C TYR A 311 -10.32 -9.55 2.65
N LYS A 312 -10.66 -9.34 3.92
CA LYS A 312 -11.66 -8.38 4.41
C LYS A 312 -11.14 -7.69 5.67
N TYR A 313 -11.80 -6.60 6.04
CA TYR A 313 -11.72 -6.01 7.37
C TYR A 313 -12.80 -6.58 8.28
N ASP A 314 -12.56 -6.60 9.59
CA ASP A 314 -13.47 -7.16 10.58
C ASP A 314 -14.75 -6.34 10.81
N ASP A 315 -14.86 -5.19 10.18
CA ASP A 315 -16.06 -4.34 10.14
C ASP A 315 -16.59 -4.09 8.71
N ASP A 316 -16.16 -4.91 7.74
CA ASP A 316 -16.83 -5.06 6.46
C ASP A 316 -18.10 -5.94 6.65
N GLU A 317 -19.20 -5.34 7.12
CA GLU A 317 -20.55 -5.96 7.13
C GLU A 317 -21.31 -5.79 5.81
#